data_AF-A0A1N7A0M9-F1
#
_entry.id   AF-A0A1N7A0M9-F1
#
_cell.length_a   1.000
_cell.length_b   1.000
_cell.length_c   1.000
_cell.angle_alpha   90.00
_cell.angle_beta   90.00
_cell.angle_gamma   90.00
#
_symmetry.space_group_name_H-M   'P 1'
#
loop_
_entity.id
_entity.type
_entity.pdbx_description
1 polymer ?
#
loop_
_entity_poly.entity_id
_entity_poly.type
_entity_poly.pdbx_seq_one_letter_code
_entity_poly.pdbx_strand_id
1 'polypeptide(L)'
;MKNGSKFALGAALIAGAGFLGTADVFADVQSARVVAAEEARMKSDFASKLESTRELNKALKRVGEQRKVDNSRVVQDNEAKIKQAEAAAADGKLLDARLLLEDAYLGAKLSIAELVKPAAAAAKPAAPAAAADPRELKEYTARKESTKALRDALARIAEEKSDDKGRSEVKVVDKLMADADAAVAENARRGRAILDHAYLRTKVQIERLRGGETLVRTLQFDSKGDEYRYEQDRNETYRLLIPMLVPNGSAREAQLKGTLDRAAKLRADADAQAKRNELDSALKTIDESTAEYQKAIRNAGVLLPG
;
A
#
# COMPACT_ATOMS: atom_id res chain seq x y z
N MET A 1 28.10 67.90 19.32
CA MET A 1 27.38 66.82 18.62
C MET A 1 26.14 66.47 19.44
N LYS A 2 24.97 66.77 18.84
CA LYS A 2 23.55 66.35 19.07
C LYS A 2 23.21 65.64 20.41
N ASN A 3 22.39 66.27 21.27
CA ASN A 3 20.91 66.11 21.41
C ASN A 3 20.51 64.70 21.88
N GLY A 4 19.70 64.45 22.92
CA GLY A 4 18.77 65.26 23.71
C GLY A 4 17.41 64.53 23.83
N SER A 5 16.80 64.58 25.02
CA SER A 5 15.43 64.15 25.43
C SER A 5 15.09 62.64 25.41
N LYS A 6 14.72 61.99 26.53
CA LYS A 6 13.52 62.10 27.40
C LYS A 6 12.20 61.96 26.64
N PHE A 7 11.43 60.89 26.89
CA PHE A 7 10.01 60.95 27.28
C PHE A 7 9.52 59.57 27.78
N ALA A 8 8.68 59.63 28.83
CA ALA A 8 8.00 58.54 29.51
C ALA A 8 6.55 58.40 29.01
N LEU A 9 5.85 57.39 29.56
CA LEU A 9 4.42 57.02 29.36
C LEU A 9 4.11 56.45 27.96
N GLY A 10 3.25 55.45 27.76
CA GLY A 10 2.26 54.79 28.60
C GLY A 10 1.13 54.28 27.69
N ALA A 11 0.63 53.07 27.95
CA ALA A 11 -0.65 52.48 27.50
C ALA A 11 -1.00 52.45 26.00
N ALA A 12 -1.25 51.25 25.46
CA ALA A 12 -2.61 50.80 25.15
C ALA A 12 -2.63 49.40 24.50
N LEU A 13 -3.47 48.54 25.08
CA LEU A 13 -4.02 47.31 24.52
C LEU A 13 -4.59 47.51 23.11
N ILE A 14 -4.32 46.56 22.20
CA ILE A 14 -5.32 46.05 21.26
C ILE A 14 -5.28 44.53 21.31
N ALA A 15 -6.35 43.96 21.85
CA ALA A 15 -6.74 42.59 21.63
C ALA A 15 -7.25 42.43 20.19
N GLY A 16 -6.84 41.36 19.52
CA GLY A 16 -7.46 40.81 18.31
C GLY A 16 -6.98 39.37 18.19
N ALA A 17 -7.76 38.40 18.68
CA ALA A 17 -8.57 37.51 17.83
C ALA A 17 -7.67 36.81 16.78
N GLY A 18 -7.28 35.56 16.94
CA GLY A 18 -8.16 34.41 17.14
C GLY A 18 -7.99 33.50 15.92
N PHE A 19 -7.86 32.19 16.16
CA PHE A 19 -8.04 31.14 15.15
C PHE A 19 -7.15 31.17 13.90
N LEU A 20 -5.86 30.83 14.06
CA LEU A 20 -5.09 30.19 13.00
C LEU A 20 -4.28 29.06 13.63
N GLY A 21 -4.80 27.84 13.55
CA GLY A 21 -4.08 26.68 14.10
C GLY A 21 -4.82 25.34 14.10
N THR A 22 -6.05 25.26 13.61
CA THR A 22 -6.80 23.99 13.67
C THR A 22 -6.71 23.14 12.40
N ALA A 23 -6.38 23.69 11.22
CA ALA A 23 -6.36 22.89 9.99
C ALA A 23 -5.17 21.90 9.93
N ASP A 24 -3.97 22.34 10.32
CA ASP A 24 -2.76 21.49 10.27
C ASP A 24 -2.78 20.39 11.34
N VAL A 25 -3.37 20.65 12.51
CA VAL A 25 -3.44 19.67 13.60
C VAL A 25 -4.39 18.51 13.28
N PHE A 26 -5.46 18.74 12.50
CA PHE A 26 -6.39 17.66 12.16
C PHE A 26 -5.88 16.72 11.05
N ALA A 27 -5.14 17.25 10.07
CA ALA A 27 -4.51 16.44 9.04
C ALA A 27 -3.41 15.53 9.64
N ASP A 28 -2.59 16.08 10.54
CA ASP A 28 -1.48 15.38 11.19
C ASP A 28 -1.96 14.29 12.18
N VAL A 29 -3.10 14.50 12.84
CA VAL A 29 -3.72 13.50 13.73
C VAL A 29 -4.39 12.37 12.94
N GLN A 30 -4.92 12.62 11.74
CA GLN A 30 -5.49 11.57 10.90
C GLN A 30 -4.42 10.70 10.25
N SER A 31 -3.34 11.30 9.74
CA SER A 31 -2.17 10.55 9.23
C SER A 31 -1.51 9.73 10.34
N ALA A 32 -1.32 10.29 11.55
CA ALA A 32 -0.78 9.54 12.68
C ALA A 32 -1.65 8.34 13.11
N ARG A 33 -2.98 8.48 13.07
CA ARG A 33 -3.91 7.36 13.37
C ARG A 33 -3.89 6.28 12.31
N VAL A 34 -3.79 6.65 11.03
CA VAL A 34 -3.66 5.69 9.93
C VAL A 34 -2.33 4.95 10.01
N VAL A 35 -1.23 5.67 10.24
CA VAL A 35 0.10 5.08 10.44
C VAL A 35 0.11 4.14 11.65
N ALA A 36 -0.48 4.55 12.78
CA ALA A 36 -0.56 3.71 13.96
C ALA A 36 -1.44 2.46 13.76
N ALA A 37 -2.54 2.58 13.00
CA ALA A 37 -3.40 1.45 12.66
C ALA A 37 -2.70 0.47 11.69
N GLU A 38 -1.97 0.99 10.70
CA GLU A 38 -1.17 0.20 9.78
C GLU A 38 -0.03 -0.53 10.52
N GLU A 39 0.67 0.16 11.42
CA GLU A 39 1.72 -0.43 12.25
C GLU A 39 1.17 -1.51 13.20
N ALA A 40 0.02 -1.27 13.82
CA ALA A 40 -0.65 -2.27 14.66
C ALA A 40 -1.06 -3.50 13.84
N ARG A 41 -1.55 -3.31 12.62
CA ARG A 41 -1.86 -4.39 11.68
C ARG A 41 -0.61 -5.16 11.28
N MET A 42 0.48 -4.47 10.94
CA MET A 42 1.76 -5.12 10.61
C MET A 42 2.30 -5.96 11.77
N LYS A 43 2.19 -5.47 13.01
CA LYS A 43 2.57 -6.23 14.21
C LYS A 43 1.71 -7.47 14.41
N SER A 44 0.40 -7.36 14.23
CA SER A 44 -0.53 -8.50 14.30
C SER A 44 -0.26 -9.55 13.22
N ASP A 45 -0.07 -9.11 11.97
CA ASP A 45 0.24 -9.97 10.83
C ASP A 45 1.58 -10.67 11.03
N PHE A 46 2.60 -9.95 11.55
CA PHE A 46 3.90 -10.51 11.89
C PHE A 46 3.79 -11.61 12.96
N ALA A 47 3.08 -11.36 14.05
CA ALA A 47 2.91 -12.34 15.13
C ALA A 47 2.26 -13.64 14.63
N SER A 48 1.18 -13.50 13.84
CA SER A 48 0.48 -14.64 13.24
C SER A 48 1.38 -15.43 12.28
N LYS A 49 2.20 -14.73 11.49
CA LYS A 49 3.14 -15.37 10.56
C LYS A 49 4.28 -16.07 11.29
N LEU A 50 4.82 -15.46 12.35
CA LEU A 50 5.89 -16.02 13.17
C LEU A 50 5.47 -17.38 13.76
N GLU A 51 4.27 -17.44 14.33
CA GLU A 51 3.71 -18.66 14.88
C GLU A 51 3.54 -19.73 13.78
N SER A 52 2.93 -19.36 12.66
CA SER A 52 2.73 -20.26 11.52
C SER A 52 4.05 -20.84 10.99
N THR A 53 5.08 -20.01 10.85
CA THR A 53 6.41 -20.43 10.38
C THR A 53 7.10 -21.34 11.37
N ARG A 54 6.96 -21.10 12.68
CA ARG A 54 7.50 -21.98 13.73
C ARG A 54 6.86 -23.36 13.71
N GLU A 55 5.53 -23.41 13.65
CA GLU A 55 4.80 -24.68 13.59
C GLU A 55 5.12 -25.46 12.33
N LEU A 56 5.25 -24.78 11.19
CA LEU A 56 5.66 -25.42 9.94
C LEU A 56 7.10 -25.98 10.02
N ASN A 57 8.04 -25.26 10.63
CA ASN A 57 9.41 -25.76 10.78
C ASN A 57 9.50 -26.93 11.77
N LYS A 58 8.69 -26.93 12.85
CA LYS A 58 8.53 -28.09 13.74
C LYS A 58 7.95 -29.29 12.98
N ALA A 59 6.95 -29.06 12.14
CA ALA A 59 6.37 -30.11 11.30
C ALA A 59 7.40 -30.68 10.32
N LEU A 60 8.23 -29.84 9.68
CA LEU A 60 9.34 -30.26 8.83
C LEU A 60 10.27 -31.22 9.58
N LYS A 61 10.70 -30.84 10.80
CA LYS A 61 11.56 -31.70 11.63
C LYS A 61 10.91 -33.07 11.90
N ARG A 62 9.65 -33.09 12.35
CA ARG A 62 8.91 -34.35 12.61
C ARG A 62 8.79 -35.23 11.36
N VAL A 63 8.53 -34.63 10.19
CA VAL A 63 8.44 -35.36 8.91
C VAL A 63 9.80 -35.96 8.53
N GLY A 64 10.90 -35.22 8.72
CA GLY A 64 12.26 -35.73 8.50
C GLY A 64 12.57 -36.95 9.38
N GLU A 65 12.25 -36.86 10.68
CA GLU A 65 12.41 -37.96 11.65
C GLU A 65 11.57 -39.19 11.26
N GLN A 66 10.29 -39.00 10.92
CA GLN A 66 9.39 -40.08 10.49
C GLN A 66 9.86 -40.78 9.20
N ARG A 67 10.40 -40.00 8.26
CA ARG A 67 10.90 -40.50 6.97
C ARG A 67 12.35 -40.99 7.03
N LYS A 68 13.04 -40.80 8.16
CA LYS A 68 14.48 -41.07 8.33
C LYS A 68 15.35 -40.35 7.29
N VAL A 69 14.98 -39.12 6.93
CA VAL A 69 15.75 -38.26 6.02
C VAL A 69 16.39 -37.15 6.84
N ASP A 70 17.69 -36.94 6.66
CA ASP A 70 18.39 -35.82 7.30
C ASP A 70 18.01 -34.50 6.62
N ASN A 71 17.20 -33.70 7.33
CA ASN A 71 16.83 -32.34 6.97
C ASN A 71 17.33 -31.31 7.99
N SER A 72 18.29 -31.70 8.84
CA SER A 72 18.78 -30.88 9.96
C SER A 72 19.25 -29.50 9.53
N ARG A 73 19.96 -29.42 8.41
CA ARG A 73 20.45 -28.15 7.85
C ARG A 73 19.32 -27.18 7.52
N VAL A 74 18.27 -27.63 6.84
CA VAL A 74 17.14 -26.77 6.46
C VAL A 74 16.38 -26.31 7.70
N VAL A 75 16.18 -27.21 8.67
CA VAL A 75 15.53 -26.88 9.94
C VAL A 75 16.34 -25.80 10.68
N GLN A 76 17.66 -25.94 10.75
CA GLN A 76 18.57 -24.97 11.39
C GLN A 76 18.60 -23.62 10.66
N ASP A 77 18.67 -23.62 9.32
CA ASP A 77 18.65 -22.40 8.52
C ASP A 77 17.33 -21.63 8.71
N ASN A 78 16.21 -22.34 8.79
CA ASN A 78 14.90 -21.74 9.08
C ASN A 78 14.83 -21.22 10.53
N GLU A 79 15.37 -21.94 11.50
CA GLU A 79 15.46 -21.46 12.89
C GLU A 79 16.30 -20.19 13.00
N ALA A 80 17.41 -20.11 12.27
CA ALA A 80 18.25 -18.92 12.23
C ALA A 80 17.49 -17.71 11.65
N LYS A 81 16.75 -17.90 10.55
CA LYS A 81 15.90 -16.85 9.95
C LYS A 81 14.78 -16.42 10.88
N ILE A 82 14.13 -17.35 11.58
CA ILE A 82 13.11 -17.04 12.59
C ILE A 82 13.71 -16.15 13.69
N LYS A 83 14.89 -16.51 14.23
CA LYS A 83 15.56 -15.70 15.26
C LYS A 83 15.95 -14.31 14.74
N GLN A 84 16.46 -14.23 13.51
CA GLN A 84 16.78 -12.95 12.88
C GLN A 84 15.54 -12.08 12.67
N ALA A 85 14.40 -12.71 12.31
CA ALA A 85 13.14 -12.00 12.15
C ALA A 85 12.65 -11.41 13.47
N GLU A 86 12.75 -12.15 14.57
CA GLU A 86 12.41 -11.65 15.90
C GLU A 86 13.30 -10.48 16.33
N ALA A 87 14.60 -10.57 16.09
CA ALA A 87 15.52 -9.48 16.36
C ALA A 87 15.20 -8.24 15.50
N ALA A 88 14.94 -8.42 14.21
CA ALA A 88 14.55 -7.33 13.33
C ALA A 88 13.21 -6.69 13.76
N ALA A 89 12.24 -7.48 14.20
CA ALA A 89 10.97 -6.96 14.71
C ALA A 89 11.14 -6.19 16.02
N ALA A 90 12.00 -6.66 16.94
CA ALA A 90 12.34 -5.96 18.17
C ALA A 90 13.02 -4.61 17.90
N ASP A 91 13.81 -4.52 16.82
CA ASP A 91 14.42 -3.29 16.31
C ASP A 91 13.43 -2.37 15.54
N GLY A 92 12.15 -2.74 15.43
CA GLY A 92 11.14 -2.00 14.66
C GLY A 92 11.23 -2.18 13.14
N LYS A 93 12.11 -3.06 12.64
CA LYS A 93 12.31 -3.36 11.22
C LYS A 93 11.32 -4.44 10.75
N LEU A 94 10.02 -4.16 10.88
CA LEU A 94 8.95 -5.14 10.62
C LEU A 94 8.94 -5.69 9.19
N LEU A 95 9.32 -4.90 8.19
CA LEU A 95 9.39 -5.34 6.80
C LEU A 95 10.52 -6.35 6.56
N ASP A 96 11.70 -6.10 7.13
CA ASP A 96 12.84 -7.03 7.06
C ASP A 96 12.52 -8.33 7.82
N ALA A 97 11.88 -8.21 8.99
CA ALA A 97 11.41 -9.34 9.79
C ALA A 97 10.41 -10.21 9.01
N ARG A 98 9.48 -9.57 8.27
CA ARG A 98 8.52 -10.27 7.42
C ARG A 98 9.18 -11.04 6.29
N LEU A 99 10.16 -10.46 5.60
CA LEU A 99 10.90 -11.15 4.53
C LEU A 99 11.60 -12.42 5.04
N LEU A 100 12.24 -12.33 6.21
CA LEU A 100 12.92 -13.47 6.83
C LEU A 100 11.94 -14.61 7.17
N LEU A 101 10.74 -14.28 7.67
CA LEU A 101 9.71 -15.27 7.95
C LEU A 101 9.13 -15.92 6.69
N GLU A 102 9.00 -15.16 5.61
CA GLU A 102 8.53 -15.69 4.32
C GLU A 102 9.55 -16.67 3.72
N ASP A 103 10.85 -16.36 3.81
CA ASP A 103 11.92 -17.26 3.37
C ASP A 103 11.91 -18.59 4.13
N ALA A 104 11.79 -18.52 5.47
CA ALA A 104 11.72 -19.69 6.31
C ALA A 104 10.44 -20.50 6.05
N TYR A 105 9.30 -19.82 5.86
CA TYR A 105 8.01 -20.44 5.59
C TYR A 105 8.02 -21.20 4.25
N LEU A 106 8.50 -20.55 3.19
CA LEU A 106 8.62 -21.20 1.88
C LEU A 106 9.58 -22.38 1.95
N GLY A 107 10.76 -22.20 2.55
CA GLY A 107 11.76 -23.26 2.71
C GLY A 107 11.16 -24.50 3.38
N ALA A 108 10.46 -24.31 4.51
CA ALA A 108 9.79 -25.40 5.20
C ALA A 108 8.69 -26.07 4.35
N LYS A 109 7.87 -25.28 3.65
CA LYS A 109 6.79 -25.80 2.78
C LYS A 109 7.34 -26.65 1.64
N LEU A 110 8.40 -26.19 0.96
CA LEU A 110 8.99 -26.91 -0.17
C LEU A 110 9.68 -28.19 0.29
N SER A 111 10.43 -28.15 1.39
CA SER A 111 11.09 -29.35 1.93
C SER A 111 10.09 -30.39 2.44
N ILE A 112 8.99 -29.99 3.08
CA ILE A 112 7.90 -30.93 3.44
C ILE A 112 7.32 -31.57 2.17
N ALA A 113 7.05 -30.79 1.13
CA ALA A 113 6.51 -31.33 -0.12
C ALA A 113 7.46 -32.34 -0.77
N GLU A 114 8.78 -32.15 -0.67
CA GLU A 114 9.80 -33.10 -1.14
C GLU A 114 9.82 -34.39 -0.32
N LEU A 115 9.80 -34.28 1.01
CA LEU A 115 9.84 -35.43 1.93
C LEU A 115 8.57 -36.29 1.89
N VAL A 116 7.44 -35.71 1.47
CA VAL A 116 6.16 -36.41 1.34
C VAL A 116 6.01 -37.03 -0.05
N LYS A 117 6.85 -36.67 -1.03
CA LYS A 117 6.84 -37.30 -2.35
C LYS A 117 7.16 -38.80 -2.18
N PRO A 118 6.30 -39.72 -2.66
CA PRO A 118 6.61 -41.14 -2.60
C PRO A 118 7.94 -41.40 -3.31
N ALA A 119 8.85 -42.12 -2.64
CA ALA A 119 10.08 -42.59 -3.26
C ALA A 119 9.70 -43.34 -4.55
N ALA A 120 10.29 -42.95 -5.68
CA ALA A 120 10.03 -43.60 -6.96
C ALA A 120 10.42 -45.08 -6.83
N ALA A 121 9.43 -45.93 -6.56
CA ALA A 121 9.60 -47.37 -6.61
C ALA A 121 10.08 -47.72 -8.02
N ALA A 122 11.10 -48.58 -8.08
CA ALA A 122 11.78 -49.03 -9.29
C ALA A 122 10.85 -49.10 -10.51
N ALA A 123 11.19 -48.29 -11.53
CA ALA A 123 10.81 -48.40 -12.93
C ALA A 123 9.54 -49.23 -13.24
N LYS A 124 8.36 -48.61 -13.06
CA LYS A 124 7.35 -48.66 -14.12
C LYS A 124 7.55 -47.40 -14.96
N PRO A 125 7.50 -47.44 -16.31
CA PRO A 125 7.51 -46.23 -17.10
C PRO A 125 6.40 -45.35 -16.55
N ALA A 126 6.79 -44.19 -16.03
CA ALA A 126 5.87 -43.24 -15.46
C ALA A 126 4.77 -43.02 -16.49
N ALA A 127 3.52 -43.28 -16.11
CA ALA A 127 2.41 -42.70 -16.85
C ALA A 127 2.75 -41.21 -17.03
N PRO A 128 2.61 -40.64 -18.24
CA PRO A 128 2.99 -39.25 -18.48
C PRO A 128 2.41 -38.42 -17.36
N ALA A 129 3.26 -37.61 -16.71
CA ALA A 129 2.85 -36.74 -15.61
C ALA A 129 1.50 -36.14 -15.99
N ALA A 130 0.47 -36.39 -15.17
CA ALA A 130 -0.88 -35.95 -15.49
C ALA A 130 -0.80 -34.48 -15.91
N ALA A 131 -1.23 -34.18 -17.13
CA ALA A 131 -1.10 -32.84 -17.70
C ALA A 131 -1.60 -31.84 -16.66
N ALA A 132 -0.77 -30.86 -16.32
CA ALA A 132 -1.09 -29.88 -15.30
C ALA A 132 -2.47 -29.28 -15.58
N ASP A 133 -3.29 -29.14 -14.53
CA ASP A 133 -4.65 -28.62 -14.66
C ASP A 133 -4.59 -27.27 -15.42
N PRO A 134 -5.29 -27.15 -16.57
CA PRO A 134 -5.32 -25.91 -17.34
C PRO A 134 -5.68 -24.68 -16.51
N ARG A 135 -6.48 -24.85 -15.45
CA ARG A 135 -6.78 -23.79 -14.49
C ARG A 135 -5.56 -23.39 -13.66
N GLU A 136 -4.82 -24.35 -13.11
CA GLU A 136 -3.60 -24.07 -12.32
C GLU A 136 -2.54 -23.36 -13.17
N LEU A 137 -2.40 -23.75 -14.45
CA LEU A 137 -1.53 -23.07 -15.41
C LEU A 137 -2.00 -21.64 -15.73
N LYS A 138 -3.30 -21.43 -15.95
CA LYS A 138 -3.85 -20.08 -16.18
C LYS A 138 -3.63 -19.18 -14.97
N GLU A 139 -3.90 -19.68 -13.77
CA GLU A 139 -3.67 -18.95 -12.53
C GLU A 139 -2.18 -18.63 -12.34
N TYR A 140 -1.28 -19.58 -12.64
CA TYR A 140 0.17 -19.37 -12.64
C TYR A 140 0.58 -18.24 -13.58
N THR A 141 0.12 -18.26 -14.85
CA THR A 141 0.43 -17.23 -15.83
C THR A 141 -0.02 -15.85 -15.38
N ALA A 142 -1.25 -15.71 -14.88
CA ALA A 142 -1.76 -14.43 -14.37
C ALA A 142 -0.94 -13.91 -13.17
N ARG A 143 -0.53 -14.80 -12.26
CA ARG A 143 0.36 -14.43 -11.15
C ARG A 143 1.74 -14.03 -11.67
N LYS A 144 2.24 -14.67 -12.72
CA LYS A 144 3.56 -14.40 -13.30
C LYS A 144 3.61 -13.03 -13.93
N GLU A 145 2.58 -12.67 -14.69
CA GLU A 145 2.41 -11.33 -15.26
C GLU A 145 2.37 -10.26 -14.16
N SER A 146 1.59 -10.50 -13.10
CA SER A 146 1.52 -9.58 -11.96
C SER A 146 2.88 -9.41 -11.27
N THR A 147 3.60 -10.52 -11.09
CA THR A 147 4.92 -10.52 -10.44
C THR A 147 5.96 -9.80 -11.31
N LYS A 148 5.93 -10.02 -12.62
CA LYS A 148 6.78 -9.31 -13.59
C LYS A 148 6.56 -7.80 -13.53
N ALA A 149 5.31 -7.37 -13.56
CA ALA A 149 4.96 -5.95 -13.50
C ALA A 149 5.46 -5.28 -12.21
N LEU A 150 5.29 -5.96 -11.05
CA LEU A 150 5.82 -5.47 -9.79
C LEU A 150 7.35 -5.49 -9.76
N ARG A 151 8.00 -6.51 -10.32
CA ARG A 151 9.45 -6.59 -10.40
C ARG A 151 10.03 -5.44 -11.23
N ASP A 152 9.39 -5.10 -12.36
CA ASP A 152 9.80 -3.98 -13.20
C ASP A 152 9.59 -2.64 -12.48
N ALA A 153 8.51 -2.51 -11.70
CA ALA A 153 8.32 -1.36 -10.82
C ALA A 153 9.41 -1.27 -9.75
N LEU A 154 9.74 -2.38 -9.09
CA LEU A 154 10.82 -2.45 -8.10
C LEU A 154 12.16 -2.03 -8.71
N ALA A 155 12.50 -2.52 -9.90
CA ALA A 155 13.74 -2.18 -10.59
C ALA A 155 13.85 -0.67 -10.86
N ARG A 156 12.77 -0.05 -11.36
CA ARG A 156 12.73 1.40 -11.57
C ARG A 156 12.90 2.18 -10.27
N ILE A 157 12.15 1.83 -9.22
CA ILE A 157 12.21 2.52 -7.92
C ILE A 157 13.60 2.37 -7.30
N ALA A 158 14.19 1.18 -7.37
CA ALA A 158 15.53 0.94 -6.85
C ALA A 158 16.59 1.78 -7.59
N GLU A 159 16.43 1.96 -8.90
CA GLU A 159 17.33 2.80 -9.69
C GLU A 159 17.12 4.29 -9.39
N GLU A 160 15.87 4.76 -9.38
CA GLU A 160 15.49 6.13 -9.00
C GLU A 160 16.05 6.53 -7.63
N LYS A 161 16.00 5.60 -6.66
CA LYS A 161 16.51 5.82 -5.29
C LYS A 161 17.98 5.43 -5.11
N SER A 162 18.65 4.94 -6.16
CA SER A 162 20.01 4.39 -6.08
C SER A 162 20.22 3.32 -4.99
N ASP A 163 19.18 2.53 -4.67
CA ASP A 163 19.19 1.55 -3.57
C ASP A 163 19.78 0.21 -3.99
N ASP A 164 20.99 -0.09 -3.51
CA ASP A 164 21.69 -1.36 -3.79
C ASP A 164 20.93 -2.59 -3.30
N LYS A 165 20.26 -2.49 -2.15
CA LYS A 165 19.47 -3.59 -1.62
C LYS A 165 18.30 -3.91 -2.53
N GLY A 166 17.58 -2.90 -3.03
CA GLY A 166 16.50 -3.03 -4.00
C GLY A 166 16.97 -3.65 -5.32
N ARG A 167 18.13 -3.20 -5.84
CA ARG A 167 18.76 -3.82 -7.03
C ARG A 167 19.15 -5.28 -6.79
N SER A 168 19.65 -5.61 -5.60
CA SER A 168 19.97 -6.99 -5.23
C SER A 168 18.71 -7.86 -5.15
N GLU A 169 17.62 -7.29 -4.64
CA GLU A 169 16.34 -7.98 -4.49
C GLU A 169 15.68 -8.29 -5.84
N VAL A 170 15.82 -7.41 -6.84
CA VAL A 170 15.40 -7.71 -8.22
C VAL A 170 16.06 -8.98 -8.74
N LYS A 171 17.35 -9.19 -8.47
CA LYS A 171 18.07 -10.40 -8.90
C LYS A 171 17.54 -11.66 -8.18
N VAL A 172 17.17 -11.53 -6.90
CA VAL A 172 16.55 -12.62 -6.13
C VAL A 172 15.18 -12.97 -6.71
N VAL A 173 14.37 -11.97 -7.01
CA VAL A 173 13.04 -12.15 -7.64
C VAL A 173 13.18 -12.80 -9.02
N ASP A 174 14.13 -12.36 -9.84
CA ASP A 174 14.40 -12.97 -11.15
C ASP A 174 14.74 -14.45 -11.05
N LYS A 175 15.60 -14.81 -10.08
CA LYS A 175 15.92 -16.20 -9.82
C LYS A 175 14.68 -17.00 -9.39
N LEU A 176 13.88 -16.47 -8.46
CA LEU A 176 12.66 -17.14 -8.00
C LEU A 176 11.65 -17.33 -9.14
N MET A 177 11.53 -16.37 -10.06
CA MET A 177 10.67 -16.49 -11.22
C MET A 177 11.16 -17.59 -12.18
N ALA A 178 12.47 -17.69 -12.39
CA ALA A 178 13.07 -18.78 -13.18
C ALA A 178 12.89 -20.16 -12.51
N ASP A 179 13.10 -20.24 -11.19
CA ASP A 179 12.89 -21.46 -10.40
C ASP A 179 11.41 -21.89 -10.42
N ALA A 180 10.48 -20.92 -10.39
CA ALA A 180 9.05 -21.18 -10.52
C ALA A 180 8.69 -21.73 -11.90
N ASP A 181 9.29 -21.20 -12.98
CA ASP A 181 9.08 -21.68 -14.35
C ASP A 181 9.63 -23.10 -14.55
N ALA A 182 10.76 -23.43 -13.96
CA ALA A 182 11.27 -24.80 -13.97
C ALA A 182 10.34 -25.74 -13.19
N ALA A 183 9.89 -25.31 -12.00
CA ALA A 183 9.05 -26.13 -11.14
C ALA A 183 7.62 -26.34 -11.67
N VAL A 184 7.05 -25.37 -12.39
CA VAL A 184 5.67 -25.47 -12.91
C VAL A 184 5.54 -26.58 -13.97
N ALA A 185 6.63 -26.90 -14.69
CA ALA A 185 6.67 -27.96 -15.69
C ALA A 185 6.50 -29.36 -15.08
N GLU A 186 6.98 -29.56 -13.84
CA GLU A 186 6.87 -30.84 -13.13
C GLU A 186 5.71 -30.86 -12.13
N ASN A 187 5.41 -29.71 -11.51
CA ASN A 187 4.40 -29.57 -10.48
C ASN A 187 3.91 -28.12 -10.42
N ALA A 188 2.74 -27.86 -11.03
CA ALA A 188 2.15 -26.53 -11.11
C ALA A 188 1.97 -25.85 -9.74
N ARG A 189 1.60 -26.61 -8.70
CA ARG A 189 1.44 -26.09 -7.33
C ARG A 189 2.77 -25.66 -6.71
N ARG A 190 3.86 -26.39 -7.00
CA ARG A 190 5.20 -26.03 -6.54
C ARG A 190 5.69 -24.76 -7.22
N GLY A 191 5.58 -24.70 -8.55
CA GLY A 191 5.91 -23.49 -9.30
C GLY A 191 5.11 -22.29 -8.80
N ARG A 192 3.82 -22.47 -8.52
CA ARG A 192 2.97 -21.44 -7.95
C ARG A 192 3.41 -20.97 -6.57
N ALA A 193 3.80 -21.87 -5.66
CA ALA A 193 4.27 -21.49 -4.33
C ALA A 193 5.55 -20.64 -4.38
N ILE A 194 6.49 -20.98 -5.26
CA ILE A 194 7.73 -20.21 -5.49
C ILE A 194 7.39 -18.84 -6.06
N LEU A 195 6.45 -18.77 -7.01
CA LEU A 195 6.04 -17.53 -7.64
C LEU A 195 5.28 -16.60 -6.67
N ASP A 196 4.39 -17.14 -5.83
CA ASP A 196 3.70 -16.36 -4.80
C ASP A 196 4.70 -15.76 -3.79
N HIS A 197 5.80 -16.45 -3.53
CA HIS A 197 6.89 -15.93 -2.71
C HIS A 197 7.64 -14.78 -3.41
N ALA A 198 7.99 -14.93 -4.69
CA ALA A 198 8.58 -13.85 -5.49
C ALA A 198 7.68 -12.60 -5.51
N TYR A 199 6.38 -12.81 -5.69
CA TYR A 199 5.36 -11.75 -5.65
C TYR A 199 5.36 -11.00 -4.32
N LEU A 200 5.35 -11.72 -3.20
CA LEU A 200 5.32 -11.11 -1.88
C LEU A 200 6.61 -10.37 -1.54
N ARG A 201 7.78 -10.96 -1.84
CA ARG A 201 9.08 -10.29 -1.65
C ARG A 201 9.13 -8.97 -2.41
N THR A 202 8.68 -8.98 -3.67
CA THR A 202 8.61 -7.76 -4.48
C THR A 202 7.71 -6.69 -3.85
N LYS A 203 6.53 -7.07 -3.34
CA LYS A 203 5.62 -6.13 -2.66
C LYS A 203 6.26 -5.51 -1.42
N VAL A 204 6.81 -6.34 -0.53
CA VAL A 204 7.45 -5.87 0.70
C VAL A 204 8.64 -4.97 0.37
N GLN A 205 9.37 -5.28 -0.70
CA GLN A 205 10.50 -4.47 -1.11
C GLN A 205 10.08 -3.10 -1.69
N ILE A 206 9.02 -3.05 -2.49
CA ILE A 206 8.45 -1.78 -2.96
C ILE A 206 7.97 -0.94 -1.78
N GLU A 207 7.30 -1.57 -0.82
CA GLU A 207 6.83 -0.93 0.41
C GLU A 207 7.99 -0.34 1.21
N ARG A 208 9.08 -1.10 1.40
CA ARG A 208 10.31 -0.60 2.06
C ARG A 208 10.89 0.60 1.34
N LEU A 209 11.00 0.53 0.01
CA LEU A 209 11.60 1.61 -0.79
C LEU A 209 10.74 2.87 -0.81
N ARG A 210 9.41 2.71 -0.80
CA ARG A 210 8.50 3.85 -0.79
C ARG A 210 8.26 4.37 0.62
N GLY A 211 8.54 3.63 1.68
CA GLY A 211 8.62 4.15 3.05
C GLY A 211 7.38 4.91 3.53
N GLY A 212 6.19 4.58 3.01
CA GLY A 212 4.96 5.35 3.29
C GLY A 212 4.89 6.74 2.64
N GLU A 213 5.82 7.08 1.73
CA GLU A 213 5.76 8.31 0.94
C GLU A 213 4.45 8.34 0.13
N THR A 214 3.58 9.30 0.47
CA THR A 214 2.46 9.67 -0.38
C THR A 214 3.04 10.18 -1.70
N LEU A 215 2.70 9.53 -2.81
CA LEU A 215 3.05 10.04 -4.12
C LEU A 215 2.22 11.31 -4.38
N VAL A 216 2.72 12.46 -3.93
CA VAL A 216 2.13 13.75 -4.28
C VAL A 216 2.54 14.03 -5.72
N ARG A 217 1.66 13.71 -6.66
CA ARG A 217 1.83 14.18 -8.03
C ARG A 217 1.58 15.68 -8.02
N THR A 218 2.65 16.48 -8.00
CA THR A 218 2.55 17.93 -8.17
C THR A 218 1.95 18.20 -9.54
N LEU A 219 0.76 18.78 -9.58
CA LEU A 219 0.15 19.27 -10.82
C LEU A 219 0.82 20.61 -11.12
N GLN A 220 1.51 20.71 -12.26
CA GLN A 220 1.92 22.00 -12.82
C GLN A 220 0.86 22.45 -13.81
N PHE A 221 0.36 23.66 -13.64
CA PHE A 221 -0.56 24.31 -14.56
C PHE A 221 0.17 25.43 -15.30
N ASP A 222 -0.04 25.51 -16.60
CA ASP A 222 0.57 26.57 -17.44
C ASP A 222 -0.03 27.95 -17.12
N SER A 223 -1.27 27.98 -16.62
CA SER A 223 -1.94 29.20 -16.18
C SER A 223 -2.97 28.94 -15.08
N LYS A 224 -3.37 30.00 -14.38
CA LYS A 224 -4.49 29.99 -13.42
C LYS A 224 -5.83 29.62 -14.06
N GLY A 225 -5.99 29.87 -15.37
CA GLY A 225 -7.18 29.46 -16.11
C GLY A 225 -7.22 27.94 -16.33
N ASP A 226 -6.06 27.33 -16.56
CA ASP A 226 -5.94 25.88 -16.70
C ASP A 226 -6.13 25.16 -15.36
N GLU A 227 -5.60 25.74 -14.29
CA GLU A 227 -5.86 25.30 -12.91
C GLU A 227 -7.36 25.35 -12.59
N TYR A 228 -8.05 26.45 -12.95
CA TYR A 228 -9.49 26.58 -12.71
C TYR A 228 -10.31 25.55 -13.50
N ARG A 229 -9.97 25.31 -14.77
CA ARG A 229 -10.62 24.26 -15.58
C ARG A 229 -10.43 22.88 -14.96
N TYR A 230 -9.23 22.57 -14.50
CA TYR A 230 -8.94 21.32 -13.81
C TYR A 230 -9.82 21.16 -12.56
N GLU A 231 -9.92 22.21 -11.73
CA GLU A 231 -10.76 22.16 -10.53
C GLU A 231 -12.26 22.11 -10.84
N GLN A 232 -12.72 22.70 -11.95
CA GLN A 232 -14.10 22.53 -12.42
C GLN A 232 -14.42 21.08 -12.79
N ASP A 233 -13.50 20.39 -13.48
CA ASP A 233 -13.65 18.98 -13.87
C ASP A 233 -13.59 18.06 -12.64
N ARG A 234 -12.71 18.37 -11.68
CA ARG A 234 -12.62 17.66 -10.39
C ARG A 234 -13.91 17.84 -9.59
N ASN A 235 -14.41 19.06 -9.47
CA ASN A 235 -15.69 19.34 -8.80
C ASN A 235 -16.87 18.64 -9.49
N GLU A 236 -16.88 18.59 -10.82
CA GLU A 236 -17.92 17.92 -11.61
C GLU A 236 -17.93 16.41 -11.34
N THR A 237 -16.76 15.80 -11.20
CA THR A 237 -16.65 14.38 -10.83
C THR A 237 -17.35 14.09 -9.51
N TYR A 238 -17.12 14.90 -8.47
CA TYR A 238 -17.81 14.74 -7.19
C TYR A 238 -19.32 14.97 -7.28
N ARG A 239 -19.76 15.95 -8.08
CA ARG A 239 -21.18 16.22 -8.31
C ARG A 239 -21.88 15.02 -8.96
N LEU A 240 -21.25 14.40 -9.95
CA LEU A 240 -21.79 13.24 -10.68
C LEU A 240 -21.84 11.96 -9.82
N LEU A 241 -20.98 11.85 -8.80
CA LEU A 241 -21.02 10.73 -7.84
C LEU A 241 -22.24 10.78 -6.92
N ILE A 242 -22.75 11.97 -6.59
CA ILE A 242 -23.90 12.13 -5.66
C ILE A 242 -25.11 11.26 -6.06
N PRO A 243 -25.67 11.34 -7.28
CA PRO A 243 -26.83 10.54 -7.65
C PRO A 243 -26.56 9.03 -7.69
N MET A 244 -25.29 8.61 -7.83
CA MET A 244 -24.92 7.18 -7.77
C MET A 244 -24.94 6.64 -6.33
N LEU A 245 -24.66 7.51 -5.36
CA LEU A 245 -24.57 7.16 -3.93
C LEU A 245 -25.88 7.44 -3.17
N VAL A 246 -26.62 8.45 -3.62
CA VAL A 246 -27.85 8.92 -3.00
C VAL A 246 -28.92 8.99 -4.08
N PRO A 247 -29.84 8.01 -4.15
CA PRO A 247 -30.91 8.04 -5.14
C PRO A 247 -31.80 9.27 -5.01
N ASN A 248 -32.19 9.83 -6.15
CA ASN A 248 -33.11 10.97 -6.23
C ASN A 248 -34.47 10.61 -5.60
N GLY A 249 -35.09 11.56 -4.91
CA GLY A 249 -36.33 11.42 -4.15
C GLY A 249 -36.18 10.71 -2.80
N SER A 250 -34.97 10.34 -2.39
CA SER A 250 -34.77 9.62 -1.12
C SER A 250 -34.83 10.54 0.10
N ALA A 251 -35.20 9.98 1.26
CA ALA A 251 -35.12 10.70 2.53
C ALA A 251 -33.70 11.21 2.83
N ARG A 252 -32.67 10.50 2.32
CA ARG A 252 -31.27 10.90 2.45
C ARG A 252 -30.94 12.11 1.59
N GLU A 253 -31.45 12.18 0.36
CA GLU A 253 -31.32 13.37 -0.48
C GLU A 253 -31.95 14.59 0.19
N ALA A 254 -33.17 14.45 0.75
CA ALA A 254 -33.84 15.54 1.46
C ALA A 254 -33.00 16.08 2.63
N GLN A 255 -32.31 15.20 3.36
CA GLN A 255 -31.39 15.59 4.43
C GLN A 255 -30.13 16.31 3.91
N LEU A 256 -29.66 15.95 2.72
CA LEU A 256 -28.46 16.52 2.11
C LEU A 256 -28.74 17.77 1.28
N LYS A 257 -30.01 18.07 0.99
CA LYS A 257 -30.44 19.15 0.10
C LYS A 257 -29.72 20.48 0.36
N GLY A 258 -29.67 20.93 1.61
CA GLY A 258 -29.01 22.20 1.95
C GLY A 258 -27.50 22.22 1.67
N THR A 259 -26.83 21.07 1.72
CA THR A 259 -25.41 20.93 1.36
C THR A 259 -25.23 20.96 -0.16
N LEU A 260 -26.11 20.24 -0.89
CA LEU A 260 -26.08 20.20 -2.35
C LEU A 260 -26.43 21.56 -2.97
N ASP A 261 -27.42 22.26 -2.43
CA ASP A 261 -27.80 23.61 -2.87
C ASP A 261 -26.63 24.60 -2.66
N ARG A 262 -25.92 24.51 -1.52
CA ARG A 262 -24.73 25.34 -1.26
C ARG A 262 -23.60 25.02 -2.23
N ALA A 263 -23.30 23.75 -2.46
CA ALA A 263 -22.26 23.34 -3.39
C ALA A 263 -22.55 23.84 -4.82
N ALA A 264 -23.80 23.74 -5.27
CA ALA A 264 -24.24 24.25 -6.56
C ALA A 264 -24.12 25.77 -6.67
N LYS A 265 -24.50 26.49 -5.60
CA LYS A 265 -24.36 27.95 -5.54
C LYS A 265 -22.89 28.38 -5.63
N LEU A 266 -22.02 27.78 -4.80
CA LEU A 266 -20.58 28.06 -4.80
C LEU A 266 -19.96 27.81 -6.18
N ARG A 267 -20.35 26.72 -6.86
CA ARG A 267 -19.89 26.46 -8.24
C ARG A 267 -20.29 27.58 -9.20
N ALA A 268 -21.55 28.03 -9.14
CA ALA A 268 -22.03 29.11 -9.98
C ALA A 268 -21.33 30.46 -9.68
N ASP A 269 -21.05 30.73 -8.40
CA ASP A 269 -20.32 31.92 -7.96
C ASP A 269 -18.86 31.89 -8.45
N ALA A 270 -18.21 30.72 -8.38
CA ALA A 270 -16.87 30.50 -8.93
C ALA A 270 -16.83 30.74 -10.45
N ASP A 271 -17.82 30.23 -11.19
CA ASP A 271 -17.91 30.45 -12.64
C ASP A 271 -18.11 31.93 -12.98
N ALA A 272 -18.86 32.66 -12.16
CA ALA A 272 -19.05 34.09 -12.32
C ALA A 272 -17.76 34.88 -12.02
N GLN A 273 -17.00 34.50 -11.00
CA GLN A 273 -15.69 35.08 -10.68
C GLN A 273 -14.68 34.83 -11.81
N ALA A 274 -14.60 33.59 -12.32
CA ALA A 274 -13.72 33.26 -13.44
C ALA A 274 -14.04 34.07 -14.70
N LYS A 275 -15.33 34.28 -15.02
CA LYS A 275 -15.76 35.14 -16.14
C LYS A 275 -15.36 36.61 -15.98
N ARG A 276 -15.20 37.09 -14.75
CA ARG A 276 -14.67 38.42 -14.44
C ARG A 276 -13.14 38.47 -14.35
N ASN A 277 -12.47 37.37 -14.71
CA ASN A 277 -11.02 37.20 -14.61
C ASN A 277 -10.49 37.23 -13.16
N GLU A 278 -11.35 36.96 -12.17
CA GLU A 278 -11.01 36.88 -10.75
C GLU A 278 -10.57 35.44 -10.39
N LEU A 279 -9.55 34.91 -11.08
CA LEU A 279 -9.22 33.48 -11.05
C LEU A 279 -8.79 32.96 -9.68
N ASP A 280 -8.07 33.75 -8.86
CA ASP A 280 -7.70 33.33 -7.50
C ASP A 280 -8.92 33.18 -6.58
N SER A 281 -9.92 34.05 -6.75
CA SER A 281 -11.20 33.95 -6.00
C SER A 281 -12.02 32.77 -6.51
N ALA A 282 -12.05 32.58 -7.83
CA ALA A 282 -12.74 31.46 -8.49
C ALA A 282 -12.20 30.11 -8.00
N LEU A 283 -10.87 29.97 -7.91
CA LEU A 283 -10.21 28.77 -7.39
C LEU A 283 -10.60 28.46 -5.94
N LYS A 284 -10.58 29.46 -5.05
CA LYS A 284 -11.02 29.27 -3.66
C LYS A 284 -12.49 28.86 -3.59
N THR A 285 -13.34 29.51 -4.38
CA THR A 285 -14.79 29.27 -4.35
C THR A 285 -15.16 27.89 -4.93
N ILE A 286 -14.45 27.42 -5.97
CA ILE A 286 -14.67 26.07 -6.52
C ILE A 286 -14.15 24.98 -5.56
N ASP A 287 -13.08 25.24 -4.82
CA ASP A 287 -12.61 24.35 -3.76
C ASP A 287 -13.62 24.22 -2.63
N GLU A 288 -14.24 25.32 -2.21
CA GLU A 288 -15.34 25.31 -1.22
C GLU A 288 -16.55 24.52 -1.72
N SER A 289 -16.91 24.66 -3.00
CA SER A 289 -17.94 23.84 -3.63
C SER A 289 -17.59 22.34 -3.56
N THR A 290 -16.33 22.00 -3.87
CA THR A 290 -15.83 20.62 -3.82
C THR A 290 -15.91 20.05 -2.41
N ALA A 291 -15.56 20.84 -1.40
CA ALA A 291 -15.65 20.43 0.01
C ALA A 291 -17.10 20.12 0.44
N GLU A 292 -18.08 20.90 -0.01
CA GLU A 292 -19.50 20.60 0.28
C GLU A 292 -19.97 19.31 -0.43
N TYR A 293 -19.54 19.03 -1.67
CA TYR A 293 -19.84 17.76 -2.32
C TYR A 293 -19.19 16.56 -1.60
N GLN A 294 -17.92 16.66 -1.22
CA GLN A 294 -17.23 15.62 -0.44
C GLN A 294 -17.91 15.38 0.91
N LYS A 295 -18.40 16.44 1.56
CA LYS A 295 -19.19 16.33 2.80
C LYS A 295 -20.50 15.58 2.55
N ALA A 296 -21.21 15.86 1.45
CA ALA A 296 -22.41 15.12 1.07
C ALA A 296 -22.11 13.63 0.81
N ILE A 297 -21.00 13.30 0.13
CA ILE A 297 -20.56 11.92 -0.13
C ILE A 297 -20.21 11.19 1.18
N ARG A 298 -19.48 11.84 2.09
CA ARG A 298 -19.16 11.26 3.41
C ARG A 298 -20.42 10.99 4.21
N ASN A 299 -21.37 11.92 4.19
CA ASN A 299 -22.66 11.72 4.82
C ASN A 299 -23.45 10.61 4.10
N ALA A 300 -23.26 10.35 2.81
CA ALA A 300 -23.86 9.17 2.16
C ALA A 300 -23.27 7.83 2.62
N GLY A 301 -22.22 7.82 3.45
CA GLY A 301 -21.61 6.62 4.02
C GLY A 301 -20.35 6.14 3.31
N VAL A 302 -19.84 6.89 2.33
CA VAL A 302 -18.60 6.56 1.59
C VAL A 302 -17.44 7.37 2.15
N LEU A 303 -16.38 6.68 2.60
CA LEU A 303 -15.13 7.32 2.98
C LEU A 303 -14.33 7.67 1.73
N LEU A 304 -14.15 8.97 1.47
CA LEU A 304 -13.17 9.45 0.49
C LEU A 304 -11.86 9.70 1.24
N PRO A 305 -10.77 8.96 0.95
CA PRO A 305 -9.45 9.32 1.43
C PRO A 305 -9.06 10.67 0.83
N GLY A 306 -8.47 11.53 1.67
CA GLY A 306 -7.91 12.81 1.27
C GLY A 306 -6.68 12.64 0.38
#